data_AF-A0A846J6K1-F1
#
_entry.id   AF-A0A846J6K1-F1
#
_cell.length_a   1.000
_cell.length_b   1.000
_cell.length_c   1.000
_cell.angle_alpha   90.00
_cell.angle_beta   90.00
_cell.angle_gamma   90.00
#
_symmetry.space_group_name_H-M   'P 1'
#
loop_
_entity.id
_entity.type
_entity.pdbx_description
1 polymer ?
#
loop_
_entity_poly.entity_id
_entity_poly.type
_entity_poly.pdbx_seq_one_letter_code
_entity_poly.pdbx_strand_id
1 'polypeptide(L)'
;MKVVVMVRGWAGCAAAISAKKAGADVSIFEKTYLLLGPGNVGGIMRNKRRFTAAEELITLGAGDLINITDENSRHKHMDFQEEREFVKSF
;
A
#
# COMPACT_ATOMS: atom_id res chain seq x y z
N MET A 1 20.06 -9.51 12.24
CA MET A 1 20.07 -9.94 10.82
C MET A 1 20.07 -8.71 9.94
N LYS A 2 20.88 -8.66 8.87
CA LYS A 2 20.90 -7.54 7.91
C LYS A 2 20.06 -7.88 6.68
N VAL A 3 19.20 -6.97 6.25
CA VAL A 3 18.32 -7.11 5.09
C VAL A 3 18.59 -5.95 4.14
N VAL A 4 18.90 -6.28 2.89
CA VAL A 4 19.11 -5.29 1.83
C VAL A 4 17.93 -5.37 0.87
N VAL A 5 17.26 -4.25 0.64
CA VAL A 5 16.07 -4.16 -0.21
C VAL A 5 16.40 -3.29 -1.42
N MET A 6 16.54 -3.94 -2.59
CA MET A 6 16.70 -3.26 -3.89
C MET A 6 15.31 -3.08 -4.49
N VAL A 7 14.74 -1.88 -4.42
CA VAL A 7 13.30 -1.68 -4.66
C VAL A 7 12.99 -0.51 -5.57
N ARG A 8 11.89 -0.66 -6.32
CA ARG A 8 11.09 0.44 -6.86
C ARG A 8 9.60 0.08 -6.71
N GLY A 9 8.90 0.70 -5.76
CA GLY A 9 7.44 0.54 -5.57
C GLY A 9 7.00 -0.02 -4.22
N TRP A 10 5.68 -0.15 -4.09
CA TRP A 10 4.93 -0.52 -2.88
C TRP A 10 5.39 -1.80 -2.21
N ALA A 11 5.61 -2.86 -2.99
CA ALA A 11 5.92 -4.18 -2.44
C ALA A 11 7.24 -4.20 -1.67
N GLY A 12 8.30 -3.57 -2.18
CA GLY A 12 9.58 -3.55 -1.47
C GLY A 12 9.59 -2.55 -0.31
N CYS A 13 8.83 -1.46 -0.38
CA CYS A 13 8.60 -0.60 0.79
C CYS A 13 7.88 -1.38 1.90
N ALA A 14 6.82 -2.13 1.57
CA ALA A 14 6.11 -2.99 2.52
C ALA A 14 7.06 -4.06 3.11
N ALA A 15 7.88 -4.71 2.28
CA ALA A 15 8.86 -5.69 2.75
C ALA A 15 9.91 -5.07 3.69
N ALA A 16 10.40 -3.86 3.39
CA ALA A 16 11.34 -3.15 4.22
C ALA A 16 10.74 -2.79 5.59
N ILE A 17 9.49 -2.33 5.62
CA ILE A 17 8.76 -2.04 6.86
C ILE A 17 8.61 -3.32 7.69
N SER A 18 8.12 -4.40 7.09
CA SER A 18 7.95 -5.68 7.79
C SER A 18 9.27 -6.23 8.35
N ALA A 19 10.35 -6.18 7.56
CA ALA A 19 11.67 -6.60 8.01
C ALA A 19 12.17 -5.73 9.19
N LYS A 20 11.94 -4.41 9.13
CA LYS A 20 12.33 -3.50 10.20
C LYS A 20 11.54 -3.77 11.48
N LYS A 21 10.23 -4.01 11.39
CA LYS A 21 9.37 -4.38 12.52
C LYS A 21 9.78 -5.72 13.14
N ALA A 22 10.28 -6.65 12.33
CA ALA A 22 10.84 -7.93 12.81
C ALA A 22 12.23 -7.79 13.47
N GLY A 23 12.77 -6.57 13.63
CA GLY A 23 14.05 -6.32 14.29
C GLY A 23 15.28 -6.46 13.39
N ALA A 24 15.10 -6.52 12.06
CA ALA A 24 16.23 -6.52 11.14
C ALA A 24 16.89 -5.13 11.02
N ASP A 25 18.18 -5.14 10.73
CA ASP A 25 18.89 -3.96 10.22
C ASP A 25 18.65 -3.85 8.72
N VAL A 26 17.92 -2.82 8.28
CA VAL A 26 17.39 -2.72 6.92
C VAL A 26 18.10 -1.58 6.18
N SER A 27 18.66 -1.89 5.01
CA SER A 27 19.16 -0.90 4.06
C SER A 27 18.32 -0.94 2.79
N ILE A 28 17.81 0.23 2.36
CA ILE A 28 17.00 0.36 1.16
C ILE A 28 17.86 1.05 0.10
N PHE A 29 17.88 0.48 -1.11
CA PHE A 29 18.53 1.09 -2.27
C PHE A 29 17.53 1.19 -3.40
N GLU A 30 17.45 2.37 -3.98
CA GLU A 30 16.53 2.74 -5.04
C GLU A 30 17.28 3.66 -6.02
N LYS A 31 17.01 3.55 -7.32
CA LYS A 31 17.81 4.18 -8.39
C LYS A 31 17.27 5.53 -8.87
N THR A 32 15.96 5.75 -8.76
CA THR A 32 15.18 6.74 -9.50
C THR A 32 14.55 7.86 -8.64
N TYR A 33 14.84 7.91 -7.34
CA TYR A 33 14.17 8.74 -6.34
C TYR A 33 12.63 8.61 -6.33
N LEU A 34 12.09 7.47 -6.77
CA LEU A 34 10.67 7.18 -6.93
C LEU A 34 10.27 5.89 -6.19
N LEU A 35 10.46 5.88 -4.86
CA LEU A 35 10.21 4.71 -4.00
C LEU A 35 8.78 4.15 -4.12
N LEU A 36 7.75 4.99 -4.30
CA LEU A 36 6.36 4.57 -4.48
C LEU A 36 5.87 4.65 -5.94
N GLY A 37 6.74 5.10 -6.86
CA GLY A 37 6.52 5.12 -8.30
C GLY A 37 5.14 5.68 -8.73
N PRO A 38 4.42 5.00 -9.64
CA PRO A 38 3.11 5.42 -10.15
C PRO A 38 1.96 5.28 -9.13
N GLY A 39 2.23 4.91 -7.87
CA GLY A 39 1.25 5.05 -6.80
C GLY A 39 0.74 6.48 -6.60
N ASN A 40 1.49 7.47 -7.11
CA ASN A 40 1.11 8.89 -7.13
C ASN A 40 0.17 9.27 -8.28
N VAL A 41 -0.07 8.36 -9.25
CA VAL A 41 -0.91 8.65 -10.43
C VAL A 41 -2.36 8.33 -10.08
N GLY A 42 -3.10 9.37 -9.69
CA GLY A 42 -4.55 9.35 -9.54
C GLY A 42 -5.09 9.25 -8.11
N GLY A 43 -4.28 8.85 -7.12
CA GLY A 43 -4.64 8.91 -5.70
C GLY A 43 -5.86 8.09 -5.27
N ILE A 44 -6.42 7.25 -6.14
CA ILE A 44 -7.54 6.35 -5.82
C ILE A 44 -6.96 5.01 -5.34
N MET A 45 -6.83 4.91 -4.02
CA MET A 45 -6.23 3.74 -3.35
C MET A 45 -7.28 2.66 -3.09
N ARG A 46 -8.48 3.07 -2.67
CA ARG A 46 -9.62 2.20 -2.41
C ARG A 46 -10.64 2.20 -3.55
N ASN A 47 -10.26 1.59 -4.68
CA ASN A 47 -11.21 1.21 -5.75
C ASN A 47 -11.57 -0.28 -5.65
N LYS A 48 -12.65 -0.73 -6.29
CA LYS A 48 -13.17 -2.11 -6.16
C LYS A 48 -12.13 -3.22 -6.21
N ARG A 49 -11.19 -3.14 -7.17
CA ARG A 49 -10.17 -4.19 -7.36
C ARG A 49 -9.06 -4.14 -6.31
N ARG A 50 -8.80 -2.98 -5.71
CA ARG A 50 -7.76 -2.78 -4.68
C ARG A 50 -8.32 -2.81 -3.26
N PHE A 51 -9.61 -2.59 -3.08
CA PHE A 51 -10.26 -2.56 -1.77
C PHE A 51 -10.08 -3.88 -1.04
N THR A 52 -10.46 -5.00 -1.66
CA THR A 52 -10.30 -6.33 -1.04
C THR A 52 -8.84 -6.62 -0.66
N ALA A 53 -7.90 -6.36 -1.57
CA ALA A 53 -6.48 -6.57 -1.30
C ALA A 53 -5.95 -5.66 -0.17
N ALA A 54 -6.47 -4.44 -0.05
CA ALA A 54 -6.13 -3.52 1.04
C ALA A 54 -6.65 -4.05 2.40
N GLU A 55 -7.89 -4.54 2.45
CA GLU A 55 -8.46 -5.12 3.69
C GLU A 55 -7.74 -6.41 4.10
N GLU A 56 -7.37 -7.26 3.13
CA GLU A 56 -6.54 -8.44 3.39
C GLU A 56 -5.18 -8.06 3.97
N LEU A 57 -4.49 -7.08 3.37
CA LEU A 57 -3.18 -6.61 3.87
C LEU A 57 -3.27 -6.02 5.28
N ILE A 58 -4.32 -5.24 5.57
CA ILE A 58 -4.56 -4.69 6.91
C ILE A 58 -4.74 -5.83 7.92
N THR A 59 -5.59 -6.80 7.59
CA THR A 59 -5.89 -7.95 8.46
C THR A 59 -4.64 -8.81 8.73
N LEU A 60 -3.76 -8.94 7.74
CA LEU A 60 -2.48 -9.66 7.87
C LEU A 60 -1.39 -8.86 8.60
N GLY A 61 -1.69 -7.64 9.08
CA GLY A 61 -0.73 -6.79 9.78
C GLY A 61 0.27 -6.05 8.88
N ALA A 62 0.04 -6.06 7.55
CA ALA A 62 0.82 -5.34 6.55
C ALA A 62 0.14 -4.04 6.08
N GLY A 63 -0.73 -3.47 6.91
CA GLY A 63 -1.54 -2.29 6.59
C GLY A 63 -0.81 -0.95 6.61
N ASP A 64 0.48 -0.87 6.93
CA ASP A 64 1.17 0.40 7.17
C ASP A 64 1.05 1.39 6.00
N LEU A 65 1.41 0.93 4.80
CA LEU A 65 1.33 1.77 3.60
C LEU A 65 -0.13 2.07 3.22
N ILE A 66 -1.05 1.14 3.48
CA ILE A 66 -2.48 1.34 3.21
C ILE A 66 -3.03 2.44 4.11
N ASN A 67 -2.80 2.35 5.42
CA ASN A 67 -3.28 3.32 6.40
C ASN A 67 -2.70 4.72 6.14
N ILE A 68 -1.39 4.83 5.86
CA ILE A 68 -0.77 6.10 5.47
C ILE A 68 -1.48 6.69 4.24
N THR A 69 -1.79 5.85 3.25
CA THR A 69 -2.45 6.34 2.05
C THR A 69 -3.90 6.72 2.27
N ASP A 70 -4.61 5.99 3.13
CA ASP A 70 -5.96 6.33 3.51
C ASP A 70 -5.99 7.67 4.22
N GLU A 71 -5.08 7.91 5.17
CA GLU A 71 -4.97 9.18 5.88
C GLU A 71 -4.74 10.36 4.94
N ASN A 72 -3.88 10.17 3.93
CA ASN A 72 -3.50 11.21 2.97
C ASN A 72 -4.38 11.29 1.71
N SER A 73 -5.35 10.38 1.56
CA SER A 73 -6.29 10.40 0.43
C SER A 73 -7.31 11.53 0.58
N ARG A 74 -7.40 12.40 -0.43
CA ARG A 74 -8.44 13.45 -0.49
C ARG A 74 -9.82 12.88 -0.79
N HIS A 75 -9.87 11.87 -1.66
CA HIS A 75 -11.10 11.24 -2.12
C HIS A 75 -11.25 9.89 -1.43
N LYS A 76 -12.20 9.79 -0.49
CA LYS A 76 -12.53 8.55 0.22
C LYS A 76 -14.01 8.26 0.04
N HIS A 77 -14.37 7.00 -0.11
CA HIS A 77 -15.77 6.55 -0.21
C HIS A 77 -16.58 7.28 -1.30
N MET A 78 -15.93 7.60 -2.44
CA MET A 78 -16.59 8.21 -3.59
C MET A 78 -17.56 7.20 -4.22
N ASP A 79 -18.84 7.54 -4.28
CA ASP A 79 -19.85 6.76 -5.00
C ASP A 79 -19.83 7.16 -6.48
N PHE A 80 -19.10 6.41 -7.29
CA PHE A 80 -19.16 6.57 -8.75
C PHE A 80 -20.44 5.88 -9.22
N GLN A 81 -21.46 6.69 -9.57
CA GLN A 81 -22.83 6.25 -9.90
C GLN A 81 -22.93 5.18 -11.01
N GLU A 82 -21.87 4.92 -11.78
CA GLU A 82 -21.83 3.90 -12.83
C GLU A 82 -21.34 2.51 -12.37
N GLU A 83 -20.98 2.34 -11.10
CA GLU A 83 -20.29 1.13 -10.63
C GLU A 83 -21.02 0.42 -9.47
N ARG A 84 -22.30 0.10 -9.65
CA ARG A 84 -23.08 -0.66 -8.65
C ARG A 84 -22.96 -2.16 -8.83
N GLU A 85 -21.86 -2.80 -8.39
CA GLU A 85 -21.86 -4.24 -8.04
C GLU A 85 -20.85 -4.56 -6.92
N PHE A 86 -21.44 -5.04 -5.82
CA PHE A 86 -20.94 -5.98 -4.80
C PHE A 86 -19.65 -5.71 -4.02
N VAL A 87 -19.75 -4.93 -2.95
CA VAL A 87 -19.10 -5.24 -1.66
C VAL A 87 -20.14 -4.98 -0.55
N LYS A 88 -21.11 -5.88 -0.43
CA LYS A 88 -22.12 -5.88 0.65
C LYS A 88 -22.11 -7.16 1.48
N SER A 89 -20.97 -7.84 1.57
CA SER A 89 -20.82 -9.01 2.42
C SER A 89 -19.39 -9.11 2.92
N PHE A 90 -19.11 -8.49 4.06
CA PHE A 90 -18.36 -9.03 5.20
C PHE A 90 -18.77 -8.23 6.44
#